data_AF-A0A9X9A1I3-F1
#
_entry.id   AF-A0A9X9A1I3-F1
#
_cell.length_a   1.000
_cell.length_b   1.000
_cell.length_c   1.000
_cell.angle_alpha   90.00
_cell.angle_beta   90.00
_cell.angle_gamma   90.00
#
_symmetry.space_group_name_H-M   'P 1'
#
loop_
_entity.id
_entity.type
_entity.pdbx_description
1 polymer ?
#
loop_
_entity_poly.entity_id
_entity_poly.type
_entity_poly.pdbx_seq_one_letter_code
_entity_poly.pdbx_strand_id
1 'polypeptide(L)'
;TQPFGSGATCSYNYLDLQIKNETDQPYQLHLYMTDEHLVGEWRTVYPQLYQYEVYEKEHSIQPAYWGGYIRHNVIQRKVYNQQKQLIEDQYVTE
;
A
#
# COMPACT_ATOMS: atom_id res chain seq x y z
N THR A 1 11.74 -4.60 -24.11
CA THR A 1 10.97 -3.70 -23.23
C THR A 1 11.14 -4.18 -21.81
N GLN A 2 11.58 -3.32 -20.90
CA GLN A 2 11.73 -3.70 -19.50
C GLN A 2 10.33 -3.86 -18.89
N PRO A 3 10.03 -4.98 -18.20
CA PRO A 3 8.70 -5.20 -17.67
C PRO A 3 8.36 -4.15 -16.61
N PHE A 4 7.11 -3.69 -16.64
CA PHE A 4 6.48 -2.98 -15.53
C PHE A 4 6.65 -3.88 -14.28
N GLY A 5 7.48 -3.46 -13.33
CA GLY A 5 7.85 -4.28 -12.16
C GLY A 5 9.35 -4.39 -11.86
N SER A 6 10.25 -3.94 -12.76
CA SER A 6 11.68 -3.84 -12.43
C SER A 6 12.04 -2.61 -11.58
N GLY A 7 11.03 -1.82 -11.17
CA GLY A 7 11.15 -0.59 -10.38
C GLY A 7 10.79 -0.76 -8.91
N ALA A 8 10.76 -1.98 -8.39
CA ALA A 8 10.92 -2.17 -6.95
C ALA A 8 12.40 -1.94 -6.64
N THR A 9 12.80 -0.67 -6.50
CA THR A 9 14.11 -0.36 -5.93
C THR A 9 14.09 -0.87 -4.49
N CYS A 10 14.74 -2.02 -4.23
CA CYS A 10 15.10 -2.42 -2.88
C CYS A 10 16.09 -1.39 -2.34
N SER A 11 15.57 -0.31 -1.78
CA SER A 11 16.34 0.73 -1.10
C SER A 11 16.71 0.26 0.31
N TYR A 12 17.53 -0.78 0.36
CA TYR A 12 18.11 -1.34 1.58
C TYR A 12 19.11 -0.32 2.19
N ASN A 13 19.04 0.11 3.46
CA ASN A 13 18.11 -0.16 4.55
C ASN A 13 17.14 1.01 4.86
N TYR A 14 17.00 1.97 3.95
CA TYR A 14 16.47 3.31 4.27
C TYR A 14 14.99 3.51 3.92
N LEU A 15 14.40 2.64 3.08
CA LEU A 15 13.01 2.81 2.58
C LEU A 15 12.21 1.50 2.54
N ASP A 16 12.61 0.49 3.31
CA ASP A 16 11.82 -0.74 3.45
C ASP A 16 10.60 -0.50 4.36
N LEU A 17 9.55 -1.33 4.20
CA LEU A 17 8.34 -1.28 5.01
C LEU A 17 8.68 -1.36 6.51
N GLN A 18 8.50 -0.25 7.23
CA GLN A 18 8.66 -0.19 8.68
C GLN A 18 7.29 -0.27 9.33
N ILE A 19 7.16 -1.18 10.30
CA ILE A 19 5.92 -1.37 11.05
C ILE A 19 6.21 -1.13 12.53
N LYS A 20 5.35 -0.33 13.16
CA LYS A 20 5.33 -0.13 14.60
C LYS A 20 3.93 -0.46 15.10
N ASN A 21 3.84 -1.39 16.04
CA ASN A 21 2.60 -1.66 16.75
C ASN A 21 2.49 -0.68 17.93
N GLU A 22 1.59 0.30 17.83
CA GLU A 22 1.32 1.28 18.89
C GLU A 22 0.12 0.89 19.77
N THR A 23 -0.34 -0.36 19.66
CA THR A 23 -1.45 -0.90 20.45
C THR A 23 -0.94 -1.80 21.59
N ASP A 24 -1.83 -2.13 22.52
CA ASP A 24 -1.61 -3.14 23.57
C ASP A 24 -1.90 -4.57 23.10
N GLN A 25 -2.30 -4.74 21.83
CA GLN A 25 -2.69 -6.03 21.29
C GLN A 25 -1.54 -6.71 20.56
N PRO A 26 -1.41 -8.04 20.67
CA PRO A 26 -0.45 -8.77 19.85
C PRO A 26 -0.88 -8.73 18.38
N TYR A 27 0.05 -8.37 17.51
CA TYR A 27 -0.09 -8.48 16.06
C TYR A 27 0.91 -9.48 15.49
N GLN A 28 0.48 -10.25 14.51
CA GLN A 28 1.31 -11.16 13.74
C GLN A 28 1.23 -10.77 12.27
N LEU A 29 2.39 -10.64 11.61
CA LEU A 29 2.49 -10.63 10.16
C LEU A 29 2.51 -12.08 9.67
N HIS A 30 1.53 -12.46 8.87
CA HIS A 30 1.49 -13.75 8.18
C HIS A 30 1.69 -13.54 6.69
N LEU A 31 2.81 -14.01 6.15
CA LEU A 31 3.15 -13.91 4.74
C LEU A 31 2.98 -15.26 4.06
N TYR A 32 2.40 -15.28 2.87
CA TYR A 32 2.30 -16.46 2.03
C TYR A 32 2.30 -16.09 0.56
N MET A 33 2.68 -17.04 -0.28
CA MET A 33 2.67 -16.89 -1.74
C MET A 33 1.42 -17.58 -2.30
N THR A 34 0.80 -16.96 -3.30
CA THR A 34 -0.10 -17.63 -4.23
C THR A 34 0.64 -17.84 -5.56
N ASP A 35 -0.03 -18.44 -6.54
CA ASP A 35 0.55 -18.62 -7.88
C ASP A 35 0.90 -17.29 -8.56
N GLU A 36 0.24 -16.20 -8.16
CA GLU A 36 0.33 -14.89 -8.81
C GLU A 36 0.87 -13.78 -7.90
N HIS A 37 0.80 -13.93 -6.56
CA HIS A 37 1.02 -12.83 -5.64
C HIS A 37 1.80 -13.25 -4.37
N LEU A 38 2.62 -12.33 -3.84
CA LEU A 38 3.00 -12.35 -2.43
C LEU A 38 1.90 -11.67 -1.62
N VAL A 39 1.31 -12.38 -0.67
CA VAL A 39 0.22 -11.90 0.18
C VAL A 39 0.71 -11.75 1.62
N GLY A 40 0.35 -10.64 2.25
CA GLY A 40 0.59 -10.40 3.68
C GLY A 40 -0.71 -10.11 4.41
N GLU A 41 -0.88 -10.74 5.57
CA GLU A 41 -2.02 -10.57 6.46
C GLU A 41 -1.56 -10.12 7.85
N TRP A 42 -2.23 -9.11 8.39
CA TRP A 42 -2.12 -8.74 9.80
C TRP A 42 -3.18 -9.48 10.60
N ARG A 43 -2.74 -10.27 11.58
CA ARG A 43 -3.62 -11.02 12.49
C ARG A 43 -3.46 -10.49 13.89
N THR A 44 -4.56 -10.44 14.62
CA THR A 44 -4.58 -10.11 16.05
C THR A 44 -5.68 -10.91 16.74
N VAL A 45 -5.76 -10.82 18.06
CA VAL A 45 -6.70 -11.57 18.89
C VAL A 45 -8.10 -10.94 18.96
N TYR A 46 -8.26 -9.67 18.53
CA TYR A 46 -9.54 -8.96 18.53
C TYR A 46 -9.99 -8.57 17.13
N PRO A 47 -11.31 -8.52 16.88
CA PRO A 47 -11.83 -8.06 15.61
C PRO A 47 -11.43 -6.61 15.35
N GLN A 48 -10.95 -6.32 14.14
CA GLN A 48 -10.63 -4.96 13.74
C GLN A 48 -11.90 -4.12 13.61
N LEU A 49 -11.81 -2.85 14.03
CA LEU A 49 -12.91 -1.90 13.89
C LEU A 49 -13.06 -1.42 12.43
N TYR A 50 -11.94 -1.35 11.72
CA TYR A 50 -11.87 -0.82 10.37
C TYR A 50 -11.10 -1.77 9.45
N GLN A 51 -11.49 -1.75 8.18
CA GLN A 51 -10.72 -2.31 7.08
C GLN A 51 -10.26 -1.17 6.17
N TYR A 52 -9.00 -1.23 5.73
CA TYR A 52 -8.41 -0.21 4.88
C TYR A 52 -8.08 -0.80 3.51
N GLU A 53 -8.40 -0.07 2.45
CA GLU A 53 -7.98 -0.39 1.07
C GLU A 53 -7.15 0.79 0.56
N VAL A 54 -5.86 0.57 0.36
CA VAL A 54 -4.96 1.56 -0.24
C VAL A 54 -4.93 1.33 -1.74
N TYR A 55 -5.14 2.39 -2.52
CA TYR A 55 -5.22 2.31 -3.97
C TYR A 55 -4.63 3.55 -4.64
N GLU A 56 -4.30 3.38 -5.91
CA GLU A 56 -3.76 4.44 -6.75
C GLU A 56 -4.88 5.16 -7.53
N LYS A 57 -4.77 6.48 -7.65
CA LYS A 57 -5.67 7.34 -8.43
C LYS A 57 -4.84 8.31 -9.28
N GLU A 58 -5.43 8.80 -10.37
CA GLU A 58 -4.85 9.86 -11.21
C GLU A 58 -3.47 9.53 -11.80
N HIS A 59 -3.22 8.25 -12.10
CA HIS A 59 -1.98 7.78 -12.72
C HIS A 59 -1.69 8.54 -14.03
N SER A 60 -0.57 9.23 -14.08
CA SER A 60 -0.14 10.06 -15.20
C SER A 60 1.38 9.96 -15.37
N ILE A 61 1.82 9.77 -16.61
CA ILE A 61 3.24 9.78 -16.98
C ILE A 61 3.43 10.87 -18.04
N GLN A 62 4.21 11.89 -17.72
CA GLN A 62 4.39 13.07 -18.56
C GLN A 62 5.85 13.26 -18.96
N PRO A 63 6.14 13.67 -20.21
CA PRO A 63 7.50 13.99 -20.62
C PRO A 63 8.01 15.20 -19.84
N ALA A 64 9.25 15.10 -19.35
CA ALA A 64 9.94 16.18 -18.67
C ALA A 64 10.78 17.00 -19.66
N TYR A 65 11.00 18.28 -19.35
CA TYR A 65 11.77 19.19 -20.20
C TYR A 65 13.22 18.73 -20.47
N TRP A 66 13.77 17.87 -19.61
CA TRP A 66 15.13 17.32 -19.72
C TRP A 66 15.18 16.00 -20.52
N GLY A 67 14.08 15.60 -21.17
CA GLY A 67 14.03 14.43 -22.04
C GLY A 67 13.69 13.11 -21.37
N GLY A 68 13.37 13.11 -20.06
CA GLY A 68 12.83 11.95 -19.35
C GLY A 68 11.32 12.01 -19.17
N TYR A 69 10.81 11.24 -18.21
CA TYR A 69 9.40 11.21 -17.84
C TYR A 69 9.24 11.38 -16.33
N ILE A 70 8.16 12.05 -15.92
CA ILE A 70 7.72 12.17 -14.53
C ILE A 70 6.43 11.38 -14.37
N ARG A 71 6.35 10.60 -13.29
CA ARG A 71 5.13 9.87 -12.90
C ARG A 71 4.45 10.62 -11.76
N HIS A 72 3.17 10.90 -11.94
CA HIS A 72 2.27 11.47 -10.95
C HIS A 72 1.21 10.43 -10.63
N ASN A 73 1.11 10.01 -9.38
CA ASN A 73 -0.04 9.23 -8.94
C ASN A 73 -0.36 9.55 -7.51
N VAL A 74 -1.65 9.70 -7.26
CA VAL A 74 -2.16 9.95 -5.93
C VAL A 74 -2.45 8.62 -5.26
N ILE A 75 -1.90 8.42 -4.07
CA ILE A 75 -2.25 7.31 -3.20
C ILE A 75 -3.40 7.74 -2.31
N GLN A 76 -4.48 6.96 -2.34
CA GLN A 76 -5.68 7.14 -1.53
C GLN A 76 -5.91 5.91 -0.65
N ARG A 77 -6.69 6.09 0.41
CA ARG A 77 -7.06 5.02 1.34
C ARG A 77 -8.55 5.09 1.65
N LYS A 78 -9.29 4.07 1.21
CA LYS A 78 -10.66 3.84 1.65
C LYS A 78 -10.68 3.24 3.04
N VAL A 79 -11.60 3.69 3.87
CA VAL A 79 -11.87 3.16 5.21
C VAL A 79 -13.26 2.55 5.22
N TYR A 80 -13.34 1.30 5.67
CA TYR A 80 -14.57 0.55 5.79
C TYR A 80 -14.84 0.22 7.25
N ASN A 81 -16.11 0.25 7.68
CA ASN A 81 -16.52 -0.26 8.99
C ASN A 81 -16.64 -1.80 9.00
N GLN A 82 -16.98 -2.36 10.16
CA GLN A 82 -17.18 -3.81 10.33
C GLN A 82 -18.29 -4.39 9.44
N GLN A 83 -19.26 -3.59 9.03
CA GLN A 83 -20.34 -3.96 8.10
C GLN A 83 -19.92 -3.82 6.63
N LYS A 84 -18.62 -3.57 6.34
CA LYS A 84 -18.05 -3.35 5.01
C LYS A 84 -18.64 -2.15 4.28
N GLN A 85 -19.17 -1.17 5.00
CA GLN A 85 -19.63 0.08 4.43
C GLN A 85 -18.45 1.04 4.33
N LEU A 86 -18.28 1.66 3.15
CA LEU A 86 -17.31 2.73 2.96
C LEU A 86 -17.72 3.93 3.81
N ILE A 87 -16.87 4.34 4.75
CA ILE A 87 -17.12 5.47 5.63
C ILE A 87 -16.28 6.69 5.25
N GLU A 88 -15.07 6.49 4.74
CA GLU A 88 -14.17 7.57 4.34
C GLU A 88 -13.30 7.16 3.14
N ASP A 89 -12.87 8.17 2.37
CA ASP A 89 -11.87 8.05 1.31
C ASP A 89 -10.81 9.14 1.52
N GLN A 90 -9.60 8.73 1.90
CA GLN A 90 -8.59 9.59 2.49
C GLN A 90 -7.37 9.75 1.58
N TYR A 91 -6.95 11.00 1.33
CA TYR A 91 -5.68 11.29 0.67
C TYR A 91 -4.51 10.83 1.55
N VAL A 92 -3.55 10.12 0.96
CA VAL A 92 -2.32 9.66 1.63
C VAL A 92 -1.13 10.48 1.17
N THR A 93 -0.82 10.46 -0.14
CA THR A 93 0.36 11.13 -0.72
C THR A 93 0.25 11.19 -2.26
N GLU A 94 1.16 11.91 -2.91
CA GLU A 94 1.40 11.94 -4.37
C GLU A 94 2.92 11.85 -4.61
#